data_AF-A0A0X8FM53-F1
#
_entry.id   AF-A0A0X8FM53-F1
#
_cell.length_a   1.000
_cell.length_b   1.000
_cell.length_c   1.000
_cell.angle_alpha   90.00
_cell.angle_beta   90.00
_cell.angle_gamma   90.00
#
_symmetry.space_group_name_H-M   'P 1'
#
loop_
_entity.id
_entity.type
_entity.pdbx_description
1 polymer ?
#
loop_
_entity_poly.entity_id
_entity_poly.type
_entity_poly.pdbx_seq_one_letter_code
_entity_poly.pdbx_strand_id
1 'polypeptide(L)'
;MTSKKILLASLALVSLAACQPNQDDQTDEKDNEVAYVQSDQAKDEYEHDHDHDHDHDHDHDHDEAHGQEVVVKILADSYVSAHGDHFHTYSGKVPADALISKDLLVADYSDDQVVSDLDGGHVVKQGEEYLVYLDKGQEADQVRDLAAETSDQAEK
;
A
#
# COMPACT_ATOMS: atom_id res chain seq x y z
N MET A 1 10.19 -64.69 -3.11
CA MET A 1 11.56 -64.21 -3.36
C MET A 1 11.48 -63.06 -4.35
N THR A 2 11.77 -61.89 -3.83
CA THR A 2 11.61 -60.55 -4.42
C THR A 2 12.57 -60.36 -5.58
N SER A 3 12.10 -59.85 -6.73
CA SER A 3 13.01 -59.45 -7.81
C SER A 3 12.37 -58.43 -8.74
N LYS A 4 13.19 -57.43 -9.06
CA LYS A 4 13.08 -56.40 -10.11
C LYS A 4 12.54 -55.05 -9.63
N LYS A 5 13.48 -54.12 -9.42
CA LYS A 5 13.64 -52.93 -10.26
C LYS A 5 15.12 -52.53 -10.26
N ILE A 6 15.64 -52.36 -11.46
CA ILE A 6 17.05 -52.19 -11.80
C ILE A 6 17.42 -50.72 -11.56
N LEU A 7 18.36 -50.48 -10.65
CA LEU A 7 19.20 -49.29 -10.62
C LEU A 7 20.25 -49.44 -11.72
N LEU A 8 20.46 -48.39 -12.50
CA LEU A 8 21.76 -47.95 -13.08
C LEU A 8 21.47 -46.83 -14.10
N ALA A 9 21.52 -45.59 -13.62
CA ALA A 9 21.64 -44.41 -14.47
C ALA A 9 23.10 -44.32 -14.93
N SER A 10 23.33 -44.52 -16.22
CA SER A 10 24.66 -44.55 -16.83
C SER A 10 24.82 -43.38 -17.80
N LEU A 11 25.62 -42.42 -17.34
CA LEU A 11 26.77 -41.79 -17.99
C LEU A 11 26.71 -41.22 -19.41
N ALA A 12 27.42 -40.07 -19.49
CA ALA A 12 28.16 -39.50 -20.63
C ALA A 12 27.38 -38.45 -21.45
N LEU A 13 27.94 -37.33 -21.91
CA LEU A 13 29.34 -36.95 -22.18
C LEU A 13 29.56 -35.46 -21.91
N VAL A 14 30.78 -35.13 -21.47
CA VAL A 14 31.37 -33.79 -21.58
C VAL A 14 31.73 -33.57 -23.05
N SER A 15 31.22 -32.49 -23.65
CA SER A 15 31.80 -31.92 -24.88
C SER A 15 32.13 -30.46 -24.63
N LEU A 16 33.40 -30.21 -24.34
CA LEU A 16 34.02 -28.89 -24.31
C LEU A 16 34.19 -28.41 -25.75
N ALA A 17 33.32 -27.52 -26.20
CA ALA A 17 33.48 -26.81 -27.47
C ALA A 17 33.88 -25.36 -27.18
N ALA A 18 35.15 -25.06 -27.41
CA ALA A 18 35.63 -23.69 -27.50
C ALA A 18 35.21 -23.12 -28.86
N CYS A 19 34.46 -22.01 -28.85
CA CYS A 19 34.36 -21.10 -29.99
C CYS A 19 34.62 -19.67 -29.48
N GLN A 20 35.46 -18.98 -30.23
CA GLN A 20 36.12 -17.70 -29.97
C GLN A 20 35.14 -16.51 -30.00
N PRO A 21 35.53 -15.32 -29.50
CA PRO A 21 34.67 -14.14 -29.52
C PRO A 21 34.54 -13.60 -30.94
N ASN A 22 33.32 -13.52 -31.44
CA ASN A 22 33.02 -12.71 -32.61
C ASN A 22 32.79 -11.26 -32.15
N GLN A 23 33.57 -10.37 -32.72
CA GLN A 23 33.42 -8.93 -32.61
C GLN A 23 32.29 -8.45 -33.52
N ASP A 24 31.73 -7.31 -33.11
CA ASP A 24 31.00 -6.33 -33.89
C ASP A 24 29.57 -6.68 -34.31
N ASP A 25 28.62 -6.20 -33.51
CA ASP A 25 27.45 -5.51 -34.04
C ASP A 25 27.27 -4.21 -33.24
N GLN A 26 27.88 -3.14 -33.76
CA GLN A 26 27.36 -1.80 -33.55
C GLN A 26 26.07 -1.68 -34.35
N THR A 27 24.94 -1.64 -33.67
CA THR A 27 23.71 -1.05 -34.21
C THR A 27 23.09 -0.18 -33.11
N ASP A 28 23.71 0.96 -32.86
CA ASP A 28 22.99 2.12 -32.33
C ASP A 28 22.16 2.70 -33.47
N GLU A 29 20.95 2.17 -33.65
CA GLU A 29 19.91 2.84 -34.40
C GLU A 29 18.59 2.64 -33.65
N LYS A 30 18.17 3.68 -32.94
CA LYS A 30 16.78 3.83 -32.51
C LYS A 30 16.33 5.22 -32.85
N ASP A 31 15.65 5.31 -34.00
CA ASP A 31 14.62 6.31 -34.20
C ASP A 31 13.35 5.63 -34.75
N ASN A 32 12.29 5.79 -33.96
CA ASN A 32 10.85 5.77 -34.26
C ASN A 32 10.12 4.50 -34.75
N GLU A 33 9.15 4.00 -33.97
CA GLU A 33 7.69 4.12 -34.21
C GLU A 33 6.86 3.00 -33.51
N VAL A 34 5.82 3.42 -32.75
CA VAL A 34 4.56 2.74 -32.30
C VAL A 34 4.60 1.37 -31.59
N ALA A 35 3.84 1.08 -30.52
CA ALA A 35 2.55 1.60 -30.07
C ALA A 35 2.41 1.49 -28.53
N TYR A 36 1.95 2.57 -27.90
CA TYR A 36 1.42 2.55 -26.54
C TYR A 36 0.06 1.83 -26.55
N VAL A 37 -0.02 0.69 -25.87
CA VAL A 37 -1.32 0.09 -25.55
C VAL A 37 -1.92 0.86 -24.39
N GLN A 38 -3.06 1.45 -24.68
CA GLN A 38 -4.00 2.09 -23.79
C GLN A 38 -4.45 1.15 -22.66
N SER A 39 -4.32 1.59 -21.41
CA SER A 39 -5.13 1.17 -20.27
C SER A 39 -5.19 2.38 -19.37
N ASP A 40 -6.35 3.01 -19.33
CA ASP A 40 -6.52 4.39 -18.90
C ASP A 40 -6.10 4.63 -17.43
N GLN A 41 -5.32 5.71 -17.31
CA GLN A 41 -5.07 6.60 -16.16
C GLN A 41 -4.21 6.14 -14.98
N ALA A 42 -2.94 6.56 -15.13
CA ALA A 42 -2.14 7.35 -14.20
C ALA A 42 -1.65 6.67 -12.92
N LYS A 43 -0.47 6.06 -13.05
CA LYS A 43 0.50 5.87 -11.97
C LYS A 43 1.59 6.90 -12.17
N ASP A 44 1.61 7.94 -11.34
CA ASP A 44 2.76 8.84 -11.25
C ASP A 44 3.83 8.21 -10.34
N GLU A 45 5.06 8.32 -10.82
CA GLU A 45 6.27 7.71 -10.30
C GLU A 45 6.70 8.36 -8.98
N TYR A 46 6.96 7.53 -7.97
CA TYR A 46 7.66 7.91 -6.74
C TYR A 46 9.13 8.16 -7.08
N GLU A 47 9.53 9.43 -7.19
CA GLU A 47 10.90 9.82 -6.86
C GLU A 47 11.00 10.03 -5.36
N HIS A 48 11.91 9.28 -4.75
CA HIS A 48 12.19 9.24 -3.33
C HIS A 48 13.31 10.23 -3.02
N ASP A 49 12.96 11.44 -2.62
CA ASP A 49 13.86 12.34 -1.90
C ASP A 49 13.24 12.65 -0.53
N HIS A 50 13.85 12.10 0.51
CA HIS A 50 13.54 12.39 1.89
C HIS A 50 14.13 13.73 2.29
N ASP A 51 13.35 14.80 2.12
CA ASP A 51 13.48 16.01 2.93
C ASP A 51 12.16 16.20 3.68
N HIS A 52 12.04 15.50 4.82
CA HIS A 52 11.00 15.76 5.80
C HIS A 52 11.35 17.05 6.57
N ASP A 53 11.28 18.20 5.90
CA ASP A 53 10.99 19.45 6.61
C ASP A 53 9.51 19.38 7.00
N HIS A 54 9.27 18.77 8.18
CA HIS A 54 8.01 18.82 8.88
C HIS A 54 7.76 20.26 9.37
N ASP A 55 7.39 21.15 8.46
CA ASP A 55 6.54 22.28 8.82
C ASP A 55 5.09 21.80 8.60
N HIS A 56 4.62 20.98 9.54
CA HIS A 56 3.19 20.75 9.67
C HIS A 56 2.64 22.05 10.19
N ASP A 57 2.09 22.88 9.30
CA ASP A 57 1.43 24.14 9.63
C ASP A 57 0.64 23.97 10.94
N HIS A 58 1.21 24.52 12.01
CA HIS A 58 0.61 24.59 13.32
C HIS A 58 -0.40 25.72 13.33
N ASP A 59 -1.37 25.70 12.40
CA ASP A 59 -2.52 26.59 12.43
C ASP A 59 -3.69 25.82 13.05
N HIS A 60 -3.52 25.53 14.35
CA HIS A 60 -4.58 25.11 15.27
C HIS A 60 -5.48 26.30 15.68
N ASP A 61 -5.74 27.25 14.79
CA ASP A 61 -6.62 28.38 15.11
C ASP A 61 -7.55 28.71 13.93
N HIS A 62 -8.81 28.30 14.09
CA HIS A 62 -9.99 28.96 13.54
C HIS A 62 -10.22 28.92 12.02
N ASP A 63 -10.36 27.73 11.44
CA ASP A 63 -11.33 27.58 10.35
C ASP A 63 -12.00 26.19 10.39
N GLU A 64 -13.25 26.15 10.84
CA GLU A 64 -14.19 25.02 10.70
C GLU A 64 -14.51 24.70 9.21
N ALA A 65 -13.77 25.29 8.28
CA ALA A 65 -13.86 25.09 6.84
C ALA A 65 -12.90 24.01 6.32
N HIS A 66 -11.86 23.64 7.08
CA HIS A 66 -10.97 22.53 6.74
C HIS A 66 -11.44 21.31 7.53
N GLY A 67 -12.09 20.35 6.86
CA GLY A 67 -12.61 19.13 7.49
C GLY A 67 -11.51 18.34 8.21
N GLN A 68 -11.89 17.40 9.08
CA GLN A 68 -10.89 16.56 9.76
C GLN A 68 -10.25 15.59 8.75
N GLU A 69 -8.96 15.29 8.90
CA GLU A 69 -8.31 14.24 8.10
C GLU A 69 -8.68 12.87 8.66
N VAL A 70 -9.28 12.01 7.83
CA VAL A 70 -9.80 10.69 8.25
C VAL A 70 -9.19 9.58 7.39
N VAL A 71 -8.62 8.54 8.01
CA VAL A 71 -8.11 7.36 7.33
C VAL A 71 -9.27 6.55 6.75
N VAL A 72 -9.27 6.36 5.42
CA VAL A 72 -10.34 5.68 4.67
C VAL A 72 -9.89 4.35 4.06
N LYS A 73 -8.59 4.10 3.97
CA LYS A 73 -8.06 2.82 3.48
C LYS A 73 -6.68 2.53 4.07
N ILE A 74 -6.43 1.28 4.39
CA ILE A 74 -5.13 0.80 4.88
C ILE A 74 -4.59 -0.26 3.92
N LEU A 75 -3.29 -0.21 3.65
CA LEU A 75 -2.54 -1.14 2.81
C LEU A 75 -1.37 -1.71 3.62
N ALA A 76 -0.60 -2.61 3.01
CA ALA A 76 0.51 -3.30 3.69
C ALA A 76 1.60 -2.33 4.20
N ASP A 77 1.86 -1.28 3.44
CA ASP A 77 2.99 -0.35 3.58
C ASP A 77 2.56 1.11 3.39
N SER A 78 1.26 1.38 3.34
CA SER A 78 0.71 2.73 3.15
C SER A 78 -0.73 2.82 3.67
N TYR A 79 -1.24 4.03 3.79
CA TYR A 79 -2.65 4.30 4.06
C TYR A 79 -3.13 5.52 3.28
N VAL A 80 -4.43 5.64 3.12
CA VAL A 80 -5.09 6.75 2.43
C VAL A 80 -5.98 7.46 3.42
N SER A 81 -5.84 8.77 3.53
CA SER A 81 -6.77 9.65 4.23
C SER A 81 -7.67 10.39 3.24
N ALA A 82 -8.81 10.85 3.74
CA ALA A 82 -9.65 11.83 3.09
C ALA A 82 -9.61 13.13 3.91
N HIS A 83 -9.58 14.25 3.20
CA HIS A 83 -9.69 15.58 3.78
C HIS A 83 -10.62 16.39 2.88
N GLY A 84 -11.89 16.55 3.31
CA GLY A 84 -12.94 17.12 2.46
C GLY A 84 -13.21 16.27 1.22
N ASP A 85 -12.96 16.82 0.03
CA ASP A 85 -13.27 16.20 -1.27
C ASP A 85 -12.08 15.50 -1.95
N HIS A 86 -10.90 15.51 -1.33
CA HIS A 86 -9.68 14.91 -1.87
C HIS A 86 -9.06 13.89 -0.91
N PHE A 87 -8.09 13.14 -1.44
CA PHE A 87 -7.42 12.05 -0.74
C PHE A 87 -5.92 12.26 -0.70
N HIS A 88 -5.30 11.91 0.42
CA HIS A 88 -3.85 11.86 0.57
C HIS A 88 -3.39 10.43 0.78
N THR A 89 -2.26 10.06 0.18
CA THR A 89 -1.63 8.76 0.39
C THR A 89 -0.35 8.95 1.16
N TYR A 90 -0.22 8.21 2.26
CA TYR A 90 0.94 8.23 3.12
C TYR A 90 1.64 6.87 3.09
N SER A 91 2.97 6.88 3.03
CA SER A 91 3.75 5.66 3.20
C SER A 91 3.92 5.33 4.69
N GLY A 92 3.97 4.05 5.01
CA GLY A 92 4.16 3.55 6.37
C GLY A 92 2.87 3.15 7.07
N LYS A 93 2.94 3.08 8.39
CA LYS A 93 1.84 2.64 9.26
C LYS A 93 0.92 3.82 9.59
N VAL A 94 -0.34 3.50 9.86
CA VAL A 94 -1.31 4.46 10.39
C VAL A 94 -0.79 5.01 11.74
N PRO A 95 -0.79 6.34 11.95
CA PRO A 95 -0.47 6.94 13.24
C PRO A 95 -1.39 6.44 14.35
N ALA A 96 -0.88 6.33 15.57
CA ALA A 96 -1.63 5.74 16.68
C ALA A 96 -2.91 6.52 17.02
N ASP A 97 -2.89 7.84 16.84
CA ASP A 97 -3.95 8.79 17.15
C ASP A 97 -4.77 9.22 15.92
N ALA A 98 -4.62 8.53 14.79
CA ALA A 98 -5.33 8.86 13.57
C ALA A 98 -6.87 8.75 13.72
N LEU A 99 -7.61 9.64 13.07
CA LEU A 99 -9.05 9.48 12.91
C LEU A 99 -9.32 8.40 11.86
N ILE A 100 -10.23 7.48 12.16
CA ILE A 100 -10.49 6.29 11.38
C ILE A 100 -11.91 6.34 10.82
N SER A 101 -12.06 6.02 9.53
CA SER A 101 -13.37 5.83 8.94
C SER A 101 -14.08 4.64 9.58
N LYS A 102 -15.35 4.82 9.92
CA LYS A 102 -16.21 3.76 10.45
C LYS A 102 -16.25 2.52 9.55
N ASP A 103 -16.10 2.70 8.24
CA ASP A 103 -16.12 1.60 7.27
C ASP A 103 -14.92 0.65 7.40
N LEU A 104 -13.86 1.08 8.09
CA LEU A 104 -12.69 0.23 8.38
C LEU A 104 -12.86 -0.60 9.66
N LEU A 105 -13.92 -0.40 10.44
CA LEU A 105 -14.04 -1.04 11.74
C LEU A 105 -14.40 -2.52 11.63
N VAL A 106 -13.76 -3.32 12.49
CA VAL A 106 -14.09 -4.74 12.69
C VAL A 106 -14.44 -5.01 14.15
N ALA A 107 -15.41 -5.88 14.37
CA ALA A 107 -15.92 -6.17 15.71
C ALA A 107 -15.05 -7.17 16.51
N ASP A 108 -14.31 -8.04 15.82
CA ASP A 108 -13.51 -9.10 16.44
C ASP A 108 -12.31 -9.46 15.56
N TYR A 109 -11.23 -9.91 16.18
CA TYR A 109 -9.98 -10.28 15.51
C TYR A 109 -9.27 -11.43 16.25
N SER A 110 -8.26 -12.01 15.62
CA SER A 110 -7.35 -12.97 16.26
C SER A 110 -5.95 -12.38 16.39
N ASP A 111 -5.21 -12.72 17.45
CA ASP A 111 -3.89 -12.14 17.74
C ASP A 111 -2.89 -12.25 16.57
N ASP A 112 -3.01 -13.30 15.73
CA ASP A 112 -2.17 -13.51 14.55
C ASP A 112 -2.51 -12.57 13.38
N GLN A 113 -3.63 -11.86 13.45
CA GLN A 113 -4.07 -10.87 12.46
C GLN A 113 -3.50 -9.48 12.74
N VAL A 114 -2.92 -9.22 13.92
CA VAL A 114 -2.44 -7.88 14.30
C VAL A 114 -1.22 -7.49 13.47
N VAL A 115 -1.28 -6.29 12.86
CA VAL A 115 -0.22 -5.72 12.01
C VAL A 115 0.48 -4.53 12.70
N SER A 116 -0.30 -3.71 13.41
CA SER A 116 0.21 -2.59 14.19
C SER A 116 -0.77 -2.18 15.28
N ASP A 117 -0.23 -1.50 16.29
CA ASP A 117 -0.99 -0.93 17.39
C ASP A 117 -1.47 0.48 17.05
N LEU A 118 -2.63 0.85 17.58
CA LEU A 118 -3.19 2.20 17.62
C LEU A 118 -3.43 2.60 19.08
N ASP A 119 -3.68 3.88 19.34
CA ASP A 119 -4.13 4.31 20.65
C ASP A 119 -5.56 3.78 20.86
N GLY A 120 -5.72 2.84 21.79
CA GLY A 120 -7.01 2.20 22.04
C GLY A 120 -7.44 1.17 20.98
N GLY A 121 -6.51 0.56 20.22
CA GLY A 121 -6.87 -0.46 19.25
C GLY A 121 -5.71 -1.04 18.44
N HIS A 122 -6.04 -1.72 17.33
CA HIS A 122 -5.09 -2.34 16.43
C HIS A 122 -5.53 -2.24 14.97
N VAL A 123 -4.56 -2.13 14.07
CA VAL A 123 -4.75 -2.48 12.66
C VAL A 123 -4.59 -3.99 12.54
N VAL A 124 -5.59 -4.64 11.96
CA VAL A 124 -5.62 -6.09 11.75
C VAL A 124 -5.75 -6.42 10.27
N LYS A 125 -5.21 -7.56 9.85
CA LYS A 125 -5.31 -8.07 8.50
C LYS A 125 -6.23 -9.30 8.45
N GLN A 126 -7.38 -9.16 7.80
CA GLN A 126 -8.33 -10.25 7.57
C GLN A 126 -8.35 -10.60 6.09
N GLY A 127 -7.63 -11.67 5.72
CA GLY A 127 -7.44 -12.05 4.32
C GLY A 127 -6.58 -11.02 3.57
N GLU A 128 -7.19 -10.32 2.62
CA GLU A 128 -6.53 -9.28 1.81
C GLU A 128 -6.85 -7.86 2.29
N GLU A 129 -7.75 -7.73 3.27
CA GLU A 129 -8.22 -6.44 3.79
C GLU A 129 -7.50 -6.07 5.09
N TYR A 130 -7.23 -4.78 5.25
CA TYR A 130 -6.71 -4.20 6.48
C TYR A 130 -7.84 -3.40 7.13
N LEU A 131 -8.19 -3.79 8.35
CA LEU A 131 -9.28 -3.25 9.14
C LEU A 131 -8.76 -2.75 10.48
N VAL A 132 -9.57 -2.00 11.20
CA VAL A 132 -9.25 -1.45 12.51
C VAL A 132 -10.17 -2.06 13.56
N TYR A 133 -9.56 -2.63 14.59
CA TYR A 133 -10.25 -2.96 15.82
C TYR A 133 -10.00 -1.84 16.83
N LEU A 134 -11.05 -1.34 17.48
CA LEU A 134 -10.94 -0.40 18.61
C LEU A 134 -11.48 -1.03 19.89
N ASP A 135 -10.79 -0.78 20.99
CA ASP A 135 -11.24 -1.13 22.32
C ASP A 135 -12.56 -0.44 22.65
N LYS A 136 -13.36 -1.13 23.46
CA LYS A 136 -14.67 -0.65 23.85
C LYS A 136 -14.59 0.74 24.49
N GLY A 137 -15.25 1.71 23.85
CA GLY A 137 -15.32 3.10 24.32
C GLY A 137 -14.30 4.04 23.69
N GLN A 138 -13.44 3.57 22.78
CA GLN A 138 -12.50 4.41 22.02
C GLN A 138 -13.09 4.90 20.69
N GLU A 139 -14.22 4.32 20.26
CA GLU A 139 -14.87 4.67 18.99
C GLU A 139 -15.29 6.15 18.91
N ALA A 140 -15.75 6.76 20.00
CA ALA A 140 -16.27 8.13 19.96
C ALA A 140 -15.19 9.18 19.63
N ASP A 141 -13.96 8.94 20.09
CA ASP A 141 -12.87 9.91 19.96
C ASP A 141 -12.20 9.81 18.59
N GLN A 142 -12.06 8.59 18.05
CA GLN A 142 -11.30 8.32 16.83
C GLN A 142 -12.13 8.02 15.58
N VAL A 143 -13.43 7.68 15.68
CA VAL A 143 -14.21 7.23 14.50
C VAL A 143 -14.99 8.37 13.87
N ARG A 144 -14.93 8.47 12.53
CA ARG A 144 -15.72 9.42 11.72
C ARG A 144 -16.53 8.73 10.64
N ASP A 145 -17.72 9.29 10.37
CA ASP A 145 -18.62 8.90 9.30
C ASP A 145 -18.35 9.83 8.09
N LEU A 146 -17.59 9.36 7.09
CA LEU A 146 -17.18 10.17 5.93
C LEU A 146 -18.38 10.77 5.15
N ALA A 147 -19.52 10.07 5.14
CA ALA A 147 -20.74 10.54 4.49
C ALA A 147 -21.37 11.75 5.19
N ALA A 148 -21.10 11.97 6.48
CA ALA A 148 -21.61 13.13 7.21
C ALA A 148 -20.72 14.36 7.01
N GLU A 149 -19.41 14.16 6.85
CA GLU A 149 -18.44 15.26 6.73
C GLU A 149 -18.43 15.89 5.33
N THR A 150 -18.72 15.12 4.29
CA THR A 150 -18.82 15.63 2.91
C THR A 150 -20.10 16.44 2.64
N SER A 151 -21.17 16.27 3.44
CA SER A 151 -22.42 17.02 3.26
C SER A 151 -22.38 18.43 3.88
N ASP A 152 -21.71 18.61 5.02
CA ASP A 152 -21.63 19.93 5.69
C ASP A 152 -20.71 20.92 4.96
N GLN A 153 -19.82 20.43 4.09
CA GLN A 153 -18.88 21.24 3.32
C GLN A 153 -19.47 21.75 1.98
N ALA A 154 -20.61 21.22 1.55
CA ALA A 154 -21.21 21.51 0.23
C ALA A 154 -22.23 22.67 0.24
N GLU A 155 -22.57 23.25 1.40
CA GLU A 155 -23.60 24.29 1.54
C GLU A 155 -23.08 25.73 1.77
N LYS A 156 -21.79 26.04 1.50
CA LYS A 156 -21.28 27.43 1.56
C LYS A 156 -21.04 28.06 0.20
#